data_AF-A0A2G2G1N7-F1
#
_entry.id   AF-A0A2G2G1N7-F1
#
_cell.length_a   1.000
_cell.length_b   1.000
_cell.length_c   1.000
_cell.angle_alpha   90.00
_cell.angle_beta   90.00
_cell.angle_gamma   90.00
#
_symmetry.space_group_name_H-M   'P 1'
#
loop_
_entity.id
_entity.type
_entity.pdbx_description
1 polymer ?
#
loop_
_entity_poly.entity_id
_entity_poly.type
_entity_poly.pdbx_seq_one_letter_code
_entity_poly.pdbx_strand_id
1 'polypeptide(L)'
;MFSTAIWTGILFFTIHKTGQKLGKIEGKINYLHIFLLWLFLMMFSTSFKMLGWTIGNYQDIEKYFYIQVGIIPAWLNLTMWGLILVFGIVAMFLTFAMAKRKEQARKIFILLLPLFYVLNVYEVVKGFYVNGATQEMSIYLILGMSLFVISIPMGSMYYFYNKSNTVKKIFIS
;
A
#
# COMPACT_ATOMS: atom_id res chain seq x y z
N MET A 1 15.32 -1.10 -3.03
CA MET A 1 15.44 -2.53 -3.39
C MET A 1 15.61 -3.43 -2.17
N PHE A 2 16.45 -3.09 -1.17
CA PHE A 2 16.60 -3.92 0.03
C PHE A 2 15.33 -3.98 0.90
N SER A 3 14.62 -2.86 1.09
CA SER A 3 13.38 -2.81 1.88
C SER A 3 12.26 -3.69 1.32
N THR A 4 12.02 -3.64 0.01
CA THR A 4 11.01 -4.45 -0.68
C THR A 4 11.26 -5.95 -0.55
N ALA A 5 12.52 -6.37 -0.64
CA ALA A 5 12.90 -7.78 -0.50
C ALA A 5 12.67 -8.29 0.93
N ILE A 6 13.02 -7.49 1.94
CA ILE A 6 12.76 -7.82 3.35
C ILE A 6 11.26 -8.01 3.60
N TRP A 7 10.44 -7.03 3.20
CA TRP A 7 9.01 -7.09 3.43
C TRP A 7 8.34 -8.25 2.71
N THR A 8 8.77 -8.52 1.48
CA THR A 8 8.34 -9.68 0.70
C THR A 8 8.71 -11.00 1.41
N GLY A 9 9.94 -11.12 1.90
CA GLY A 9 10.40 -12.29 2.65
C GLY A 9 9.61 -12.53 3.94
N ILE A 10 9.37 -11.48 4.74
CA ILE A 10 8.59 -11.57 5.98
C ILE A 10 7.13 -11.97 5.66
N LEU A 11 6.56 -11.46 4.58
CA LEU A 11 5.22 -11.82 4.12
C LEU A 11 5.14 -13.32 3.79
N PHE A 12 6.03 -13.81 2.92
CA PHE A 12 6.07 -15.22 2.55
C PHE A 12 6.32 -16.14 3.75
N PHE A 13 7.22 -15.76 4.65
CA PHE A 13 7.47 -16.50 5.89
C PHE A 13 6.22 -16.57 6.78
N THR A 14 5.52 -15.44 6.95
CA THR A 14 4.29 -15.37 7.74
C THR A 14 3.21 -16.25 7.16
N ILE A 15 3.01 -16.22 5.85
CA ILE A 15 2.04 -17.08 5.14
C ILE A 15 2.43 -18.54 5.28
N HIS A 16 3.70 -18.90 5.08
CA HIS A 16 4.17 -20.28 5.18
C HIS A 16 3.91 -20.85 6.58
N LYS A 17 4.32 -20.13 7.62
CA LYS A 17 4.11 -20.51 9.02
C LYS A 17 2.62 -20.61 9.38
N THR A 18 1.80 -19.70 8.85
CA THR A 18 0.35 -19.72 9.07
C THR A 18 -0.31 -20.90 8.35
N GLY A 19 0.11 -21.20 7.12
CA GLY A 19 -0.37 -22.33 6.33
C GLY A 19 -0.05 -23.69 6.96
N GLN A 20 1.09 -23.81 7.65
CA GLN A 20 1.42 -25.00 8.44
C GLN A 20 0.51 -25.18 9.67
N LYS A 21 0.10 -24.08 10.31
CA LYS A 21 -0.70 -24.10 11.55
C LYS A 21 -2.21 -24.25 11.32
N LEU A 22 -2.75 -23.61 10.29
CA LEU A 22 -4.21 -23.46 10.08
C LEU A 22 -4.74 -24.28 8.88
N GLY A 23 -3.96 -25.22 8.36
CA GLY A 23 -4.34 -26.01 7.20
C GLY A 23 -4.30 -25.24 5.87
N LYS A 24 -4.36 -26.00 4.76
CA LYS A 24 -4.21 -25.48 3.40
C LYS A 24 -5.53 -24.87 2.90
N ILE A 25 -5.47 -23.62 2.43
CA ILE A 25 -6.52 -23.00 1.61
C ILE A 25 -6.51 -23.70 0.24
N GLU A 26 -7.66 -23.76 -0.44
CA GLU A 26 -7.72 -24.19 -1.85
C GLU A 26 -6.67 -23.48 -2.71
N GLY A 27 -5.84 -24.26 -3.41
CA GLY A 27 -4.59 -23.77 -4.00
C GLY A 27 -4.74 -22.48 -4.81
N LYS A 28 -5.72 -22.40 -5.72
CA LYS A 28 -5.92 -21.21 -6.59
C LYS A 28 -6.24 -19.93 -5.78
N ILE A 29 -7.07 -20.04 -4.75
CA ILE A 29 -7.49 -18.91 -3.92
C ILE A 29 -6.34 -18.45 -3.02
N ASN A 30 -5.54 -19.41 -2.54
CA ASN A 30 -4.36 -19.10 -1.74
C ASN A 30 -3.34 -18.28 -2.54
N TYR A 31 -2.99 -18.71 -3.77
CA TYR A 31 -2.04 -17.98 -4.60
C TYR A 31 -2.52 -16.56 -4.92
N LEU A 32 -3.80 -16.40 -5.25
CA LEU A 32 -4.37 -15.08 -5.53
C LEU A 32 -4.35 -14.18 -4.29
N HIS A 33 -4.69 -14.70 -3.11
CA HIS A 33 -4.62 -13.94 -1.86
C HIS A 33 -3.21 -13.45 -1.56
N ILE A 34 -2.22 -14.35 -1.66
CA ILE A 34 -0.80 -14.03 -1.41
C ILE A 34 -0.33 -12.96 -2.39
N PHE A 35 -0.68 -13.11 -3.67
CA PHE A 35 -0.32 -12.15 -4.70
C PHE A 35 -0.92 -10.76 -4.45
N LEU A 36 -2.20 -10.69 -4.06
CA LEU A 36 -2.86 -9.41 -3.74
C LEU A 36 -2.25 -8.74 -2.51
N LEU A 37 -1.92 -9.51 -1.47
CA LEU A 37 -1.22 -8.97 -0.29
C LEU A 37 0.18 -8.45 -0.65
N TRP A 38 0.91 -9.18 -1.48
CA TRP A 38 2.23 -8.77 -1.94
C TRP A 38 2.15 -7.48 -2.76
N LEU A 39 1.23 -7.41 -3.73
CA LEU A 39 1.02 -6.22 -4.55
C LEU A 39 0.68 -5.01 -3.67
N PHE A 40 -0.24 -5.17 -2.72
CA PHE A 40 -0.60 -4.11 -1.79
C PHE A 40 0.61 -3.64 -0.96
N LEU A 41 1.44 -4.56 -0.46
CA LEU A 41 2.64 -4.22 0.31
C LEU A 41 3.67 -3.45 -0.53
N MET A 42 3.80 -3.80 -1.82
CA MET A 42 4.71 -3.12 -2.76
C MET A 42 4.30 -1.68 -3.01
N MET A 43 3.00 -1.38 -3.04
CA MET A 43 2.50 -0.01 -3.21
C MET A 43 2.97 0.94 -2.11
N PHE A 44 3.13 0.45 -0.87
CA PHE A 44 3.60 1.25 0.27
C PHE A 44 5.11 1.14 0.54
N SER A 45 5.86 0.48 -0.35
CA SER A 45 7.28 0.21 -0.13
C SER A 45 8.15 1.47 -0.06
N THR A 46 7.78 2.50 -0.83
CA THR A 46 8.42 3.82 -0.80
C THR A 46 8.21 4.49 0.54
N SER A 47 7.00 4.45 1.08
CA SER A 47 6.66 5.01 2.40
C SER A 47 7.52 4.37 3.50
N PHE A 48 7.75 3.05 3.46
CA PHE A 48 8.63 2.38 4.43
C PHE A 48 10.10 2.79 4.29
N LYS A 49 10.58 2.98 3.06
CA LYS A 49 11.95 3.47 2.82
C LYS A 49 12.13 4.86 3.40
N MET A 50 11.16 5.75 3.16
CA MET A 50 11.21 7.13 3.68
C MET A 50 11.09 7.15 5.21
N LEU A 51 10.25 6.29 5.80
CA LEU A 51 10.16 6.16 7.25
C LEU A 51 11.51 5.79 7.89
N GLY A 52 12.18 4.77 7.35
CA GLY A 52 13.52 4.39 7.81
C GLY A 52 14.55 5.51 7.64
N TRP A 53 14.49 6.25 6.53
CA TRP A 53 15.35 7.42 6.31
C TRP A 53 15.11 8.53 7.34
N THR A 54 13.84 8.82 7.68
CA THR A 54 13.50 9.89 8.63
C THR A 54 13.93 9.62 10.06
N ILE A 55 14.00 8.35 10.48
CA ILE A 55 14.50 7.99 11.80
C ILE A 55 15.99 8.38 11.93
N GLY A 56 16.77 8.26 10.85
CA GLY A 56 18.19 8.61 10.84
C GLY A 56 18.52 10.07 10.53
N ASN A 57 17.56 10.84 10.01
CA ASN A 57 17.79 12.20 9.49
C ASN A 57 16.70 13.18 9.95
N TYR A 58 16.34 13.14 11.24
CA TYR A 58 15.19 13.90 11.74
C TYR A 58 15.32 15.42 11.52
N GLN A 59 16.55 15.94 11.55
CA GLN A 59 16.85 17.37 11.38
C GLN A 59 16.61 17.85 9.94
N ASP A 60 16.64 16.95 8.97
CA ASP A 60 16.48 17.26 7.55
C ASP A 60 15.03 17.08 7.05
N ILE A 61 14.10 16.64 7.90
CA ILE A 61 12.72 16.35 7.50
C ILE A 61 12.06 17.59 6.88
N GLU A 62 12.16 18.75 7.52
CA GLU A 62 11.52 19.97 7.00
C GLU A 62 12.08 20.33 5.62
N LYS A 63 13.40 20.24 5.43
CA LYS A 63 14.05 20.54 4.15
C LYS A 63 13.60 19.63 2.99
N TYR A 64 13.33 18.36 3.28
CA TYR A 64 12.97 17.37 2.25
C TYR A 64 11.46 17.25 2.02
N PHE A 65 10.63 17.56 3.01
CA PHE A 65 9.17 17.38 2.93
C PHE A 65 8.38 18.68 2.87
N TYR A 66 8.94 19.80 3.32
CA TYR A 66 8.36 21.13 3.16
C TYR A 66 8.75 21.75 1.81
N ILE A 67 8.32 21.09 0.74
CA ILE A 67 8.52 21.56 -0.63
C ILE A 67 7.17 21.83 -1.29
N GLN A 68 7.09 22.91 -2.05
CA GLN A 68 5.94 23.15 -2.92
C GLN A 68 6.02 22.20 -4.11
N VAL A 69 4.94 21.47 -4.36
CA VAL A 69 4.85 20.49 -5.46
C VAL A 69 3.78 20.96 -6.44
N GLY A 70 4.19 21.76 -7.43
CA GLY A 70 3.26 22.37 -8.38
C GLY A 70 2.25 23.28 -7.68
N ILE A 71 0.96 22.94 -7.80
CA ILE A 71 -0.16 23.68 -7.18
C ILE A 71 -0.34 23.29 -5.69
N ILE A 72 0.30 22.21 -5.24
CA ILE A 72 0.17 21.71 -3.86
C ILE A 72 1.07 22.55 -2.94
N PRO A 73 0.51 23.27 -1.96
CA PRO A 73 1.29 24.07 -1.04
C PRO A 73 2.14 23.18 -0.11
N ALA A 74 3.28 23.70 0.35
CA ALA A 74 4.27 22.93 1.11
C ALA A 74 3.71 22.31 2.40
N TRP A 75 2.86 23.05 3.13
CA TRP A 75 2.22 22.54 4.35
C TRP A 75 1.31 21.33 4.06
N LEU A 76 0.56 21.35 2.95
CA LEU A 76 -0.31 20.24 2.57
C LEU A 76 0.51 19.02 2.16
N ASN A 77 1.65 19.22 1.48
CA ASN A 77 2.58 18.14 1.15
C ASN A 77 3.15 17.47 2.41
N LEU A 78 3.53 18.26 3.40
CA LEU A 78 4.01 17.75 4.68
C LEU A 78 2.92 16.94 5.41
N THR A 79 1.68 17.45 5.47
CA THR A 79 0.55 16.74 6.08
C THR A 79 0.24 15.43 5.36
N MET A 80 0.17 15.46 4.02
CA MET A 80 -0.09 14.26 3.22
C MET A 80 1.01 13.22 3.37
N TRP A 81 2.26 13.65 3.47
CA TRP A 81 3.37 12.75 3.75
C TRP A 81 3.25 12.09 5.14
N GLY A 82 2.89 12.86 6.17
CA GLY A 82 2.61 12.31 7.50
C GLY A 82 1.47 11.29 7.48
N LEU A 83 0.39 11.56 6.75
CA LEU A 83 -0.70 10.62 6.54
C LEU A 83 -0.24 9.35 5.83
N ILE A 84 0.52 9.48 4.74
CA ILE A 84 1.08 8.34 4.00
C ILE A 84 1.93 7.46 4.92
N LEU A 85 2.72 8.04 5.81
CA LEU A 85 3.50 7.26 6.78
C LEU A 85 2.61 6.49 7.75
N VAL A 86 1.66 7.17 8.40
CA VAL A 86 0.75 6.54 9.36
C VAL A 86 -0.05 5.43 8.68
N PHE A 87 -0.61 5.71 7.52
CA PHE A 87 -1.37 4.72 6.75
C PHE A 87 -0.50 3.63 6.15
N GLY A 88 0.77 3.89 5.84
CA GLY A 88 1.74 2.86 5.45
C GLY A 88 1.97 1.86 6.59
N ILE A 89 2.15 2.35 7.83
CA ILE A 89 2.27 1.49 9.02
C ILE A 89 0.99 0.66 9.22
N VAL A 90 -0.18 1.29 9.12
CA VAL A 90 -1.47 0.59 9.24
C VAL A 90 -1.63 -0.46 8.13
N ALA A 91 -1.31 -0.12 6.88
CA ALA A 91 -1.31 -1.01 5.73
C ALA A 91 -0.40 -2.23 5.96
N MET A 92 0.78 -2.03 6.54
CA MET A 92 1.70 -3.11 6.91
C MET A 92 1.07 -4.04 7.95
N PHE A 93 0.56 -3.51 9.05
CA PHE A 93 -0.07 -4.30 10.10
C PHE A 93 -1.27 -5.08 9.59
N LEU A 94 -2.12 -4.46 8.77
CA LEU A 94 -3.27 -5.10 8.15
C LEU A 94 -2.84 -6.22 7.19
N THR A 95 -1.83 -5.99 6.36
CA THR A 95 -1.28 -7.02 5.46
C THR A 95 -0.84 -8.25 6.24
N PHE A 96 -0.07 -8.08 7.31
CA PHE A 96 0.39 -9.20 8.14
C PHE A 96 -0.75 -9.85 8.95
N ALA A 97 -1.71 -9.07 9.42
CA ALA A 97 -2.88 -9.60 10.12
C ALA A 97 -3.78 -10.42 9.18
N MET A 98 -3.95 -9.97 7.93
CA MET A 98 -4.64 -10.71 6.87
C MET A 98 -3.86 -11.96 6.45
N ALA A 99 -2.52 -11.89 6.37
CA ALA A 99 -1.69 -13.08 6.15
C ALA A 99 -1.85 -14.13 7.27
N LYS A 100 -2.15 -13.68 8.50
CA LYS A 100 -2.53 -14.52 9.65
C LYS A 100 -4.02 -14.90 9.66
N ARG A 101 -4.76 -14.64 8.56
CA ARG A 101 -6.18 -14.95 8.38
C ARG A 101 -7.11 -14.32 9.41
N LYS A 102 -6.76 -13.14 9.95
CA LYS A 102 -7.62 -12.42 10.90
C LYS A 102 -8.77 -11.73 10.18
N GLU A 103 -9.99 -12.20 10.42
CA GLU A 103 -11.21 -11.66 9.84
C GLU A 103 -11.47 -10.18 10.18
N GLN A 104 -11.15 -9.75 11.41
CA GLN A 104 -11.25 -8.34 11.79
C GLN A 104 -10.33 -7.45 10.94
N ALA A 105 -9.14 -7.93 10.60
CA ALA A 105 -8.20 -7.20 9.75
C ALA A 105 -8.72 -7.05 8.32
N ARG A 106 -9.39 -8.08 7.76
CA ARG A 106 -10.07 -7.99 6.47
C ARG A 106 -11.11 -6.86 6.46
N LYS A 107 -11.97 -6.81 7.49
CA LYS A 107 -13.03 -5.79 7.59
C LYS A 107 -12.45 -4.37 7.65
N ILE A 108 -11.45 -4.15 8.48
CA ILE A 108 -10.75 -2.86 8.59
C ILE A 108 -10.05 -2.52 7.26
N PHE A 109 -9.42 -3.51 6.63
CA PHE A 109 -8.75 -3.33 5.35
C PHE A 109 -9.70 -2.86 4.25
N ILE A 110 -10.85 -3.51 4.08
CA ILE A 110 -11.86 -3.11 3.09
C ILE A 110 -12.36 -1.68 3.37
N LEU A 111 -12.58 -1.35 4.64
CA LEU A 111 -13.02 -0.02 5.06
C LEU A 111 -11.99 1.08 4.72
N LEU A 112 -10.70 0.80 4.92
CA LEU A 112 -9.62 1.76 4.66
C LEU A 112 -9.14 1.78 3.21
N LEU A 113 -9.58 0.83 2.39
CA LEU A 113 -9.14 0.69 1.00
C LEU A 113 -9.35 1.95 0.13
N PRO A 114 -10.50 2.68 0.23
CA PRO A 114 -10.67 3.94 -0.49
C PRO A 114 -9.65 5.01 -0.07
N LEU A 115 -9.27 5.02 1.21
CA LEU A 115 -8.27 5.97 1.70
C LEU A 115 -6.87 5.60 1.19
N PHE A 116 -6.51 4.31 1.22
CA PHE A 116 -5.27 3.83 0.61
C PHE A 116 -5.19 4.17 -0.89
N TYR A 117 -6.31 4.06 -1.61
CA TYR A 117 -6.40 4.45 -3.01
C TYR A 117 -6.04 5.93 -3.21
N VAL A 118 -6.69 6.85 -2.49
CA VAL A 118 -6.44 8.30 -2.61
C VAL A 118 -4.99 8.65 -2.27
N LEU A 119 -4.44 8.07 -1.21
CA LEU A 119 -3.06 8.32 -0.79
C LEU A 119 -2.04 7.84 -1.85
N ASN A 120 -2.27 6.68 -2.46
CA ASN A 120 -1.40 6.17 -3.52
C ASN A 120 -1.48 7.02 -4.78
N VAL A 121 -2.68 7.45 -5.18
CA VAL A 121 -2.87 8.34 -6.34
C VAL A 121 -2.10 9.64 -6.12
N TYR A 122 -2.23 10.23 -4.93
CA TYR A 122 -1.49 11.42 -4.56
C TYR A 122 0.04 11.19 -4.63
N GLU A 123 0.53 10.07 -4.09
CA GLU A 123 1.98 9.79 -4.05
C GLU A 123 2.57 9.63 -5.47
N VAL A 124 1.83 9.00 -6.39
CA VAL A 124 2.24 8.88 -7.79
C VAL A 124 2.26 10.26 -8.47
N VAL A 125 1.18 11.04 -8.36
CA VAL A 125 1.10 12.38 -8.96
C VAL A 125 2.21 13.29 -8.43
N LYS A 126 2.48 13.25 -7.13
CA LYS A 126 3.61 13.96 -6.50
C LYS A 126 4.95 13.52 -7.08
N GLY A 127 5.17 12.21 -7.22
CA GLY A 127 6.40 11.64 -7.76
C GLY A 127 6.71 12.14 -9.18
N PHE A 128 5.69 12.31 -10.01
CA PHE A 128 5.85 12.89 -11.35
C PHE A 128 6.30 14.35 -11.32
N TYR A 129 5.73 15.16 -10.43
CA TYR A 129 6.13 16.56 -10.28
C TYR A 129 7.58 16.72 -9.82
N VAL A 130 7.99 15.95 -8.81
CA VAL A 130 9.34 16.06 -8.22
C VAL A 130 10.42 15.58 -9.19
N ASN A 131 10.13 14.57 -10.00
CA ASN A 131 11.08 14.03 -10.97
C ASN A 131 11.21 14.87 -12.26
N GLY A 132 10.62 16.07 -12.28
CA GLY A 132 10.79 17.01 -13.39
C GLY A 132 10.22 16.50 -14.69
N ALA A 133 9.04 15.88 -14.67
CA ALA A 133 8.31 15.57 -15.89
C ALA A 133 8.27 16.83 -16.75
N THR A 134 8.95 16.74 -17.89
CA THR A 134 9.11 17.78 -18.88
C THR A 134 7.75 18.37 -19.24
N GLN A 135 7.71 19.65 -19.60
CA GLN A 135 6.51 20.46 -19.87
C GLN A 135 5.50 19.88 -20.88
N GLU A 136 5.71 18.68 -21.42
CA GLU A 136 4.92 18.04 -22.46
C GLU A 136 3.78 17.16 -21.94
N MET A 137 3.86 16.63 -20.71
CA MET A 137 2.82 15.72 -20.21
C MET A 137 1.80 16.46 -19.33
N SER A 138 0.55 16.56 -19.80
CA SER A 138 -0.56 17.19 -19.07
C SER A 138 -0.78 16.54 -17.71
N ILE A 139 -0.90 17.33 -16.65
CA ILE A 139 -1.21 16.84 -15.30
C ILE A 139 -2.50 16.02 -15.25
N TYR A 140 -3.51 16.43 -16.02
CA TYR A 140 -4.79 15.74 -16.07
C TYR A 140 -4.63 14.33 -16.65
N LEU A 141 -3.69 14.14 -17.58
CA LEU A 141 -3.34 12.83 -18.12
C LEU A 141 -2.67 11.95 -17.06
N ILE A 142 -1.70 12.49 -16.32
CA ILE A 142 -1.00 11.74 -15.25
C ILE A 142 -1.97 11.37 -14.13
N LEU A 143 -2.83 12.30 -13.72
CA LEU A 143 -3.88 12.03 -12.73
C LEU A 143 -4.83 10.94 -13.24
N GLY A 144 -5.31 11.05 -14.48
CA GLY A 144 -6.19 10.05 -15.10
C GLY A 144 -5.54 8.66 -15.17
N MET A 145 -4.28 8.59 -15.59
CA MET A 145 -3.51 7.34 -15.62
C MET A 145 -3.29 6.78 -14.21
N SER A 146 -2.97 7.62 -13.23
CA SER A 146 -2.74 7.19 -11.84
C SER A 146 -4.02 6.62 -11.24
N LEU A 147 -5.14 7.33 -11.42
CA LEU A 147 -6.46 6.86 -11.03
C LEU A 147 -6.75 5.51 -11.67
N PHE A 148 -6.58 5.36 -12.99
CA PHE A 148 -6.86 4.12 -13.70
C PHE A 148 -5.97 2.96 -13.24
N VAL A 149 -4.65 3.15 -13.23
CA VAL A 149 -3.67 2.09 -12.90
C VAL A 149 -3.84 1.62 -11.46
N ILE A 150 -4.09 2.52 -10.50
CA ILE A 150 -4.28 2.16 -9.09
C ILE A 150 -5.67 1.52 -8.85
N SER A 151 -6.66 1.81 -9.71
CA SER A 151 -8.01 1.23 -9.60
C SER A 151 -8.01 -0.27 -9.85
N ILE A 152 -7.14 -0.76 -10.73
CA ILE A 152 -7.06 -2.18 -11.08
C ILE A 152 -6.73 -3.05 -9.85
N PRO A 153 -5.59 -2.84 -9.15
CA PRO A 153 -5.26 -3.64 -7.98
C PRO A 153 -6.22 -3.38 -6.81
N MET A 154 -6.59 -2.13 -6.54
CA MET A 154 -7.48 -1.79 -5.43
C MET A 154 -8.89 -2.36 -5.65
N GLY A 155 -9.45 -2.24 -6.85
CA GLY A 155 -10.73 -2.83 -7.21
C GLY A 155 -10.72 -4.35 -7.16
N SER A 156 -9.62 -4.98 -7.62
CA SER A 156 -9.43 -6.43 -7.52
C SER A 156 -9.41 -6.89 -6.06
N MET A 157 -8.70 -6.18 -5.18
CA MET A 157 -8.69 -6.45 -3.74
C MET A 157 -10.06 -6.28 -3.11
N TYR A 158 -10.74 -5.18 -3.40
CA TYR A 158 -12.10 -4.91 -2.91
C TYR A 158 -13.06 -6.05 -3.29
N TYR A 159 -13.11 -6.40 -4.58
CA TYR A 159 -13.96 -7.47 -5.06
C TYR A 159 -13.60 -8.83 -4.43
N PHE A 160 -12.32 -9.16 -4.38
CA PHE A 160 -11.85 -10.44 -3.84
C PHE A 160 -12.20 -10.60 -2.36
N TYR A 161 -11.94 -9.57 -1.55
CA TYR A 161 -12.18 -9.62 -0.11
C TYR A 161 -13.63 -9.41 0.30
N ASN A 162 -14.50 -8.90 -0.58
CA ASN A 162 -15.93 -8.78 -0.29
C ASN A 162 -16.73 -10.04 -0.71
N LYS A 163 -16.14 -10.93 -1.51
CA LYS A 163 -16.82 -12.15 -2.00
C LYS A 163 -16.99 -13.21 -0.90
N SER A 164 -18.24 -13.51 -0.55
CA SER A 164 -18.64 -14.51 0.47
C SER A 164 -17.85 -15.84 0.42
N ASN A 165 -17.73 -16.45 -0.76
CA ASN A 165 -17.02 -17.72 -0.93
C ASN A 165 -15.52 -17.61 -0.61
N THR A 166 -14.88 -16.49 -0.99
CA THR A 166 -13.48 -16.23 -0.67
C THR A 166 -13.30 -16.02 0.83
N VAL A 167 -14.21 -15.27 1.46
CA VAL A 167 -14.18 -14.99 2.89
C VAL A 167 -14.24 -16.28 3.70
N LYS A 168 -15.19 -17.16 3.37
CA LYS A 168 -15.32 -18.47 4.01
C LYS A 168 -14.06 -19.31 3.86
N LYS A 169 -13.46 -19.33 2.68
CA LYS A 169 -12.29 -20.17 2.37
C LYS A 169 -10.97 -19.68 2.98
N ILE A 170 -10.85 -18.40 3.33
CA ILE A 170 -9.60 -17.80 3.84
C ILE A 170 -9.68 -17.46 5.33
N PHE A 171 -10.81 -16.91 5.80
CA PHE A 171 -10.89 -16.27 7.11
C PHE A 171 -11.81 -16.98 8.10
N ILE A 172 -12.60 -17.95 7.65
CA ILE A 172 -13.50 -18.75 8.49
C ILE A 172 -12.97 -20.18 8.47
N SER A 173 -12.00 -20.46 9.34
CA SER A 173 -11.51 -21.80 9.65
C SER A 173 -11.55 -22.02 11.16
#